data_AF-D7TGH1-F1
#
_entry.id   AF-D7TGH1-F1
#
_cell.length_a   1.000
_cell.length_b   1.000
_cell.length_c   1.000
_cell.angle_alpha   90.00
_cell.angle_beta   90.00
_cell.angle_gamma   90.00
#
_symmetry.space_group_name_H-M   'P 1'
#
loop_
_entity.id
_entity.type
_entity.pdbx_description
1 polymer ?
#
loop_
_entity_poly.entity_id
_entity_poly.type
_entity_poly.pdbx_seq_one_letter_code
_entity_poly.pdbx_strand_id
1 'polypeptide(L)'
;MSHPIPNTSDSHSVQVILPQKQLGRKSDMYLFCCSYSHNVAPKGKYIAFVTTEAETDNPEIELKPGIELLGQVDEIFFDAYDRYEPANKQDEDNCFISTSYDATTHFESTVEDVIAMYSRITGKNLDLTVDLSAASAADEE
;
A
#
# COMPACT_ATOMS: atom_id res chain seq x y z
N MET A 1 -3.73 11.26 -15.13
CA MET A 1 -4.62 12.43 -15.00
C MET A 1 -3.81 13.70 -15.26
N SER A 2 -4.49 14.77 -15.72
CA SER A 2 -3.87 16.06 -16.10
C SER A 2 -4.17 17.21 -15.12
N HIS A 3 -4.65 16.91 -13.92
CA HIS A 3 -5.03 17.90 -12.91
C HIS A 3 -4.94 17.27 -11.50
N PRO A 4 -4.85 18.08 -10.42
CA PRO A 4 -4.97 17.58 -9.05
C PRO A 4 -6.38 17.06 -8.78
N ILE A 5 -6.53 16.21 -7.77
CA ILE A 5 -7.84 15.68 -7.37
C ILE A 5 -8.73 16.84 -6.87
N PRO A 6 -9.98 16.97 -7.35
CA PRO A 6 -10.91 17.99 -6.86
C PRO A 6 -11.04 18.01 -5.33
N ASN A 7 -11.24 19.19 -4.75
CA ASN A 7 -11.41 19.39 -3.30
C ASN A 7 -10.21 18.98 -2.44
N THR A 8 -9.00 18.95 -3.01
CA THR A 8 -7.75 18.65 -2.25
C THR A 8 -6.79 19.84 -2.18
N SER A 9 -7.30 21.06 -2.34
CA SER A 9 -6.49 22.29 -2.32
C SER A 9 -5.31 22.26 -3.30
N ASP A 10 -5.56 21.73 -4.51
CA ASP A 10 -4.56 21.56 -5.58
C ASP A 10 -3.30 20.77 -5.16
N SER A 11 -3.45 19.84 -4.20
CA SER A 11 -2.33 19.08 -3.65
C SER A 11 -1.60 18.23 -4.71
N HIS A 12 -0.27 18.21 -4.63
CA HIS A 12 0.59 17.37 -5.49
C HIS A 12 0.63 15.89 -5.08
N SER A 13 0.14 15.58 -3.88
CA SER A 13 -0.07 14.23 -3.37
C SER A 13 -1.14 14.25 -2.28
N VAL A 14 -1.92 13.19 -2.18
CA VAL A 14 -2.96 13.07 -1.16
C VAL A 14 -3.24 11.59 -0.86
N GLN A 15 -3.64 11.31 0.37
CA GLN A 15 -4.27 10.06 0.77
C GLN A 15 -5.70 10.36 1.21
N VAL A 16 -6.66 9.62 0.68
CA VAL A 16 -8.07 9.67 1.07
C VAL A 16 -8.49 8.26 1.46
N ILE A 17 -9.14 8.15 2.61
CA ILE A 17 -9.74 6.90 3.08
C ILE A 17 -11.25 7.06 2.97
N LEU A 18 -11.91 6.12 2.32
CA LEU A 18 -13.36 6.03 2.22
C LEU A 18 -13.79 4.88 3.16
N PRO A 19 -14.26 5.20 4.38
CA PRO A 19 -14.59 4.16 5.36
C PRO A 19 -15.74 3.28 4.87
N GLN A 20 -15.61 1.96 5.05
CA GLN A 20 -16.54 0.93 4.59
C GLN A 20 -18.01 1.25 4.88
N LYS A 21 -18.30 1.82 6.06
CA LYS A 21 -19.66 2.16 6.50
C LYS A 21 -20.30 3.27 5.67
N GLN A 22 -19.50 4.18 5.12
CA GLN A 22 -20.00 5.24 4.22
C GLN A 22 -20.35 4.70 2.83
N LEU A 23 -19.79 3.54 2.47
CA LEU A 23 -19.99 2.88 1.18
C LEU A 23 -20.93 1.67 1.26
N GLY A 24 -21.39 1.28 2.46
CA GLY A 24 -22.18 0.06 2.66
C GLY A 24 -21.39 -1.23 2.37
N ARG A 25 -20.07 -1.18 2.56
CA ARG A 25 -19.11 -2.27 2.31
C ARG A 25 -18.63 -2.93 3.60
N LYS A 26 -17.88 -4.03 3.48
CA LYS A 26 -17.19 -4.72 4.59
C LYS A 26 -15.73 -4.28 4.75
N SER A 27 -15.15 -3.72 3.70
CA SER A 27 -13.77 -3.26 3.61
C SER A 27 -13.71 -1.79 3.23
N ASP A 28 -12.70 -1.09 3.76
CA ASP A 28 -12.44 0.30 3.40
C ASP A 28 -11.94 0.38 1.95
N MET A 29 -12.09 1.55 1.35
CA MET A 29 -11.47 1.88 0.09
C MET A 29 -10.45 2.98 0.31
N TYR A 30 -9.30 2.84 -0.33
CA TYR A 30 -8.20 3.78 -0.25
C TYR A 30 -7.99 4.44 -1.60
N LEU A 31 -7.65 5.72 -1.55
CA LEU A 31 -7.23 6.49 -2.70
C LEU A 31 -5.91 7.16 -2.35
N PHE A 32 -4.86 6.82 -3.08
CA PHE A 32 -3.57 7.49 -2.99
C PHE A 32 -3.25 8.17 -4.31
N CYS A 33 -2.77 9.41 -4.25
CA CYS A 33 -2.36 10.17 -5.41
C CYS A 33 -0.98 10.77 -5.18
N CYS A 34 -0.16 10.70 -6.21
CA CYS A 34 1.12 11.39 -6.31
C CYS A 34 1.29 11.94 -7.74
N SER A 35 2.27 12.80 -7.92
CA SER A 35 2.44 13.53 -9.18
C SER A 35 3.90 13.69 -9.54
N TYR A 36 4.15 14.46 -10.60
CA TYR A 36 5.48 14.88 -11.01
C TYR A 36 6.35 15.45 -9.89
N SER A 37 5.77 15.98 -8.80
CA SER A 37 6.55 16.45 -7.65
C SER A 37 7.34 15.34 -6.95
N HIS A 38 6.93 14.08 -7.14
CA HIS A 38 7.59 12.87 -6.63
C HIS A 38 8.43 12.17 -7.70
N ASN A 39 8.64 12.79 -8.88
CA ASN A 39 9.37 12.23 -10.01
C ASN A 39 8.82 10.90 -10.56
N VAL A 40 7.54 10.62 -10.34
CA VAL A 40 6.86 9.40 -10.85
C VAL A 40 6.10 9.62 -12.16
N ALA A 41 5.94 10.88 -12.59
CA ALA A 41 5.20 11.25 -13.78
C ALA A 41 5.79 12.51 -14.45
N PRO A 42 5.55 12.75 -15.75
CA PRO A 42 5.93 14.00 -16.42
C PRO A 42 5.28 15.23 -15.77
N LYS A 43 5.91 16.41 -15.90
CA LYS A 43 5.42 17.68 -15.34
C LYS A 43 3.95 17.93 -15.71
N GLY A 44 3.12 18.24 -14.71
CA GLY A 44 1.67 18.46 -14.87
C GLY A 44 0.82 17.19 -14.87
N LYS A 45 1.43 16.00 -14.75
CA LYS A 45 0.71 14.71 -14.68
C LYS A 45 0.66 14.16 -13.25
N TYR A 46 -0.43 13.44 -12.99
CA TYR A 46 -0.78 12.82 -11.72
C TYR A 46 -1.11 11.34 -11.94
N ILE A 47 -0.69 10.51 -10.99
CA ILE A 47 -1.00 9.08 -10.89
C ILE A 47 -1.80 8.91 -9.61
N ALA A 48 -2.96 8.26 -9.72
CA ALA A 48 -3.79 7.91 -8.58
C ALA A 48 -4.11 6.42 -8.60
N PHE A 49 -4.14 5.84 -7.41
CA PHE A 49 -4.49 4.46 -7.15
C PHE A 49 -5.79 4.48 -6.35
N VAL A 50 -6.78 3.70 -6.77
CA VAL A 50 -8.00 3.43 -6.02
C VAL A 50 -8.01 1.94 -5.72
N THR A 51 -7.96 1.57 -4.44
CA THR A 51 -7.77 0.19 -4.00
C THR A 51 -8.80 -0.18 -2.94
N THR A 52 -9.27 -1.42 -2.97
CA THR A 52 -10.16 -2.00 -1.95
C THR A 52 -10.08 -3.52 -2.04
N GLU A 53 -10.58 -4.22 -1.02
CA GLU A 53 -10.73 -5.68 -1.08
C GLU A 53 -11.94 -6.03 -1.93
N ALA A 54 -11.81 -6.98 -2.86
CA ALA A 54 -12.93 -7.39 -3.70
C ALA A 54 -13.98 -8.13 -2.86
N GLU A 55 -15.23 -7.65 -2.86
CA GLU A 55 -16.33 -8.25 -2.12
C GLU A 55 -17.35 -8.97 -3.03
N THR A 56 -17.20 -8.81 -4.35
CA THR A 56 -18.08 -9.38 -5.38
C THR A 56 -17.27 -9.91 -6.57
N ASP A 57 -17.95 -10.64 -7.46
CA ASP A 57 -17.36 -11.13 -8.71
C ASP A 57 -17.16 -10.02 -9.77
N ASN A 58 -17.52 -8.76 -9.47
CA ASN A 58 -17.36 -7.60 -10.36
C ASN A 58 -16.57 -6.47 -9.68
N PRO A 59 -15.28 -6.68 -9.35
CA PRO A 59 -14.49 -5.75 -8.53
C PRO A 59 -14.32 -4.36 -9.14
N GLU A 60 -14.33 -4.23 -10.48
CA GLU A 60 -14.25 -2.94 -11.17
C GLU A 60 -15.37 -1.96 -10.74
N ILE A 61 -16.59 -2.48 -10.56
CA ILE A 61 -17.76 -1.66 -10.20
C ILE A 61 -17.62 -1.13 -8.77
N GLU A 62 -16.97 -1.90 -7.90
CA GLU A 62 -16.76 -1.55 -6.50
C GLU A 62 -15.87 -0.30 -6.35
N LEU A 63 -14.96 -0.04 -7.29
CA LEU A 63 -14.04 1.10 -7.29
C LEU A 63 -14.70 2.43 -7.69
N LYS A 64 -15.91 2.38 -8.26
CA LYS A 64 -16.60 3.55 -8.80
C LYS A 64 -16.66 4.75 -7.82
N PRO A 65 -16.99 4.60 -6.53
CA PRO A 65 -17.01 5.70 -5.58
C PRO A 65 -15.67 6.44 -5.47
N GLY A 66 -14.54 5.73 -5.50
CA GLY A 66 -13.21 6.33 -5.46
C GLY A 66 -12.80 6.96 -6.79
N ILE A 67 -13.17 6.32 -7.91
CA ILE A 67 -12.89 6.85 -9.26
C ILE A 67 -13.65 8.16 -9.50
N GLU A 68 -14.89 8.28 -9.04
CA GLU A 68 -15.68 9.51 -9.17
C GLU A 68 -15.05 10.72 -8.45
N LEU A 69 -14.26 10.49 -7.40
CA LEU A 69 -13.52 11.56 -6.72
C LEU A 69 -12.36 12.11 -7.57
N LEU A 70 -11.86 11.35 -8.54
CA LEU A 70 -10.67 11.71 -9.32
C LEU A 70 -10.91 12.86 -10.31
N GLY A 71 -12.15 13.11 -10.72
CA GLY A 71 -12.48 14.05 -11.80
C GLY A 71 -12.21 13.45 -13.19
N GLN A 72 -11.65 14.22 -14.12
CA GLN A 72 -11.36 13.74 -15.47
C GLN A 72 -10.11 12.86 -15.48
N VAL A 73 -10.29 11.58 -15.79
CA VAL A 73 -9.19 10.63 -15.92
C VAL A 73 -8.71 10.55 -17.37
N ASP A 74 -7.41 10.65 -17.59
CA ASP A 74 -6.81 10.52 -18.93
C ASP A 74 -6.89 9.06 -19.41
N GLU A 75 -6.49 8.11 -18.55
CA GLU A 75 -6.44 6.66 -18.81
C GLU A 75 -6.62 5.91 -17.49
N ILE A 76 -7.28 4.74 -17.54
CA ILE A 76 -7.49 3.84 -16.40
C ILE A 76 -6.84 2.50 -16.72
N PHE A 77 -6.03 2.00 -15.79
CA PHE A 77 -5.51 0.64 -15.79
C PHE A 77 -6.14 -0.10 -14.61
N PHE A 78 -6.78 -1.23 -14.89
CA PHE A 78 -7.43 -2.05 -13.87
C PHE A 78 -6.71 -3.38 -13.75
N ASP A 79 -6.40 -3.75 -12.51
CA ASP A 79 -5.83 -5.04 -12.14
C ASP A 79 -6.51 -5.57 -10.88
N ALA A 80 -6.60 -6.90 -10.79
CA ALA A 80 -7.04 -7.61 -9.60
C ALA A 80 -6.02 -8.69 -9.26
N TYR A 81 -5.76 -8.88 -7.97
CA TYR A 81 -4.73 -9.80 -7.47
C TYR A 81 -5.30 -10.66 -6.35
N ASP A 82 -5.00 -11.95 -6.39
CA ASP A 82 -5.21 -12.83 -5.25
C ASP A 82 -4.19 -12.50 -4.15
N ARG A 83 -4.65 -12.52 -2.90
CA ARG A 83 -3.79 -12.36 -1.72
C ARG A 83 -3.55 -13.71 -1.06
N TYR A 84 -2.29 -13.97 -0.77
CA TYR A 84 -1.83 -15.22 -0.15
C TYR A 84 -1.23 -14.96 1.23
N GLU A 85 -1.38 -15.96 2.09
CA GLU A 85 -0.71 -16.06 3.39
C GLU A 85 0.05 -17.40 3.50
N PRO A 86 1.11 -17.48 4.32
CA PRO A 86 1.87 -18.71 4.49
C PRO A 86 1.03 -19.84 5.09
N ALA A 87 1.00 -20.98 4.41
CA ALA A 87 0.33 -22.21 4.90
C ALA A 87 1.33 -23.26 5.43
N ASN A 88 2.64 -22.98 5.34
CA ASN A 88 3.68 -23.93 5.71
C ASN A 88 3.95 -23.93 7.23
N LYS A 89 4.62 -24.99 7.69
CA LYS A 89 5.07 -25.09 9.09
C LYS A 89 6.52 -24.66 9.16
N GLN A 90 6.72 -23.36 9.31
CA GLN A 90 8.04 -22.72 9.33
C GLN A 90 9.06 -23.36 10.30
N ASP A 91 8.61 -23.92 11.44
CA ASP A 91 9.49 -24.58 12.41
C ASP A 91 9.99 -25.97 11.94
N GLU A 92 9.29 -26.59 10.99
CA GLU A 92 9.65 -27.90 10.42
C GLU A 92 10.55 -27.74 9.18
N ASP A 93 10.34 -26.70 8.36
CA ASP A 93 11.00 -26.51 7.06
C ASP A 93 11.99 -25.34 6.98
N ASN A 94 12.04 -24.48 8.01
CA ASN A 94 12.83 -23.23 8.05
C ASN A 94 12.57 -22.29 6.86
N CYS A 95 11.37 -22.35 6.27
CA CYS A 95 10.94 -21.48 5.20
C CYS A 95 10.02 -20.38 5.76
N PHE A 96 10.44 -19.12 5.66
CA PHE A 96 9.71 -17.96 6.15
C PHE A 96 9.21 -17.15 4.96
N ILE A 97 7.90 -17.22 4.71
CA ILE A 97 7.24 -16.61 3.56
C ILE A 97 6.45 -15.40 4.08
N SER A 98 6.49 -14.28 3.35
CA SER A 98 5.68 -13.10 3.67
C SER A 98 4.24 -13.27 3.19
N THR A 99 3.34 -12.49 3.79
CA THR A 99 1.99 -12.29 3.27
C THR A 99 2.00 -11.40 2.02
N SER A 100 0.95 -11.48 1.22
CA SER A 100 0.73 -10.53 0.11
C SER A 100 0.31 -9.17 0.64
N TYR A 101 0.77 -8.10 -0.03
CA TYR A 101 0.32 -6.73 0.25
C TYR A 101 -1.21 -6.63 0.25
N ASP A 102 -1.75 -5.88 1.21
CA ASP A 102 -3.18 -5.61 1.29
C ASP A 102 -3.56 -4.38 0.47
N ALA A 103 -4.85 -4.01 0.53
CA ALA A 103 -5.38 -2.89 -0.22
C ALA A 103 -5.02 -1.51 0.40
N THR A 104 -4.38 -1.47 1.57
CA THR A 104 -4.09 -0.21 2.26
C THR A 104 -3.02 0.59 1.53
N THR A 105 -3.09 1.91 1.63
CA THR A 105 -2.12 2.83 0.98
C THR A 105 -1.02 3.30 1.94
N HIS A 106 -0.83 2.59 3.05
CA HIS A 106 0.22 2.81 4.03
C HIS A 106 0.86 1.47 4.42
N PHE A 107 2.02 1.51 5.08
CA PHE A 107 2.85 0.33 5.29
C PHE A 107 2.67 -0.37 6.65
N GLU A 108 1.59 -0.10 7.38
CA GLU A 108 1.45 -0.60 8.75
C GLU A 108 1.43 -2.13 8.80
N SER A 109 0.49 -2.78 8.09
CA SER A 109 0.41 -4.24 8.01
C SER A 109 1.65 -4.89 7.39
N THR A 110 2.26 -4.23 6.41
CA THR A 110 3.53 -4.68 5.82
C THR A 110 4.64 -4.71 6.87
N VAL A 111 4.77 -3.65 7.67
CA VAL A 111 5.79 -3.58 8.71
C VAL A 111 5.51 -4.59 9.82
N GLU A 112 4.25 -4.81 10.18
CA GLU A 112 3.86 -5.87 11.11
C GLU A 112 4.31 -7.26 10.62
N ASP A 113 4.10 -7.58 9.34
CA ASP A 113 4.55 -8.85 8.74
C ASP A 113 6.09 -8.97 8.76
N VAL A 114 6.81 -7.91 8.41
CA VAL A 114 8.27 -7.86 8.47
C VAL A 114 8.79 -8.10 9.89
N ILE A 115 8.19 -7.45 10.90
CA ILE A 115 8.58 -7.61 12.31
C ILE A 115 8.28 -9.03 12.80
N ALA A 116 7.12 -9.58 12.43
CA ALA A 116 6.74 -10.95 12.76
C ALA A 116 7.72 -11.95 12.15
N MET A 117 8.07 -11.79 10.88
CA MET A 117 9.06 -12.62 10.19
C MET A 117 10.44 -12.52 10.84
N TYR A 118 10.93 -11.30 11.11
CA TYR A 118 12.20 -11.10 11.82
C TYR A 118 12.24 -11.89 13.12
N SER A 119 11.16 -11.82 13.90
CA SER A 119 11.07 -12.47 15.21
C SER A 119 11.08 -13.99 15.08
N ARG A 120 10.39 -14.54 14.07
CA ARG A 120 10.35 -15.98 13.77
C ARG A 120 11.70 -16.51 13.28
N ILE A 121 12.40 -15.75 12.43
CA ILE A 121 13.70 -16.13 11.87
C ILE A 121 14.80 -16.09 12.93
N THR A 122 14.82 -15.01 13.74
CA THR A 122 15.95 -14.74 14.65
C THR A 122 15.72 -15.25 16.07
N GLY A 123 14.47 -15.56 16.44
CA GLY A 123 14.08 -15.85 17.81
C GLY A 123 14.16 -14.65 18.76
N LYS A 124 14.28 -13.42 18.24
CA LYS A 124 14.43 -12.18 19.02
C LYS A 124 13.33 -11.18 18.65
N ASN A 125 12.86 -10.41 19.64
CA ASN A 125 12.03 -9.25 19.35
C ASN A 125 12.88 -8.14 18.71
N LEU A 126 12.32 -7.46 17.71
CA LEU A 126 13.00 -6.35 17.04
C LEU A 126 13.15 -5.18 18.01
N ASP A 127 14.40 -4.79 18.28
CA ASP A 127 14.75 -3.61 19.07
C ASP A 127 15.29 -2.52 18.14
N LEU A 128 14.52 -1.43 18.00
CA LEU A 128 14.87 -0.28 17.17
C LEU A 128 15.60 0.83 17.96
N THR A 129 15.89 0.61 19.25
CA THR A 129 16.56 1.59 20.11
C THR A 129 18.08 1.51 20.06
N VAL A 130 18.62 0.58 19.27
CA VAL A 130 20.06 0.36 19.12
C VAL A 130 20.73 1.58 18.48
N ASP A 131 21.80 2.06 19.11
CA ASP A 131 22.66 3.09 18.54
C ASP A 131 23.45 2.52 17.34
N LEU A 132 23.02 2.90 16.13
CA LEU A 132 23.60 2.47 14.86
C LEU A 132 24.93 3.15 14.53
N SER A 133 25.45 4.04 15.38
CA SER A 133 26.77 4.67 15.16
C SER A 133 27.92 3.65 15.06
N ALA A 134 27.76 2.45 15.62
CA ALA A 134 28.70 1.34 15.46
C ALA A 134 28.51 0.52 14.16
N ALA A 135 27.37 0.66 13.46
CA ALA A 135 27.08 -0.08 12.23
C ALA A 135 27.61 0.61 10.96
N SER A 136 28.08 1.86 11.05
CA SER A 136 28.58 2.65 9.92
C SER A 136 30.10 2.54 9.69
N ALA A 137 30.77 1.50 10.21
CA ALA A 137 32.19 1.26 9.97
C ALA A 137 32.40 -0.22 9.62
N ALA A 138 32.06 -0.60 8.39
CA ALA A 138 32.83 -1.63 7.72
C ALA A 138 34.01 -0.89 7.09
N ASP A 139 35.18 -1.04 7.70
CA ASP A 139 36.44 -0.47 7.25
C ASP A 139 36.67 -0.79 5.77
N GLU A 140 36.95 0.24 4.97
CA GLU A 140 37.58 0.07 3.66
C GLU A 140 39.02 -0.43 3.91
N GLU A 141 39.25 -1.74 3.75
CA GLU A 141 40.59 -2.30 3.46
C GLU A 141 40.79 -2.44 1.94
#